data_AF-A0A3L6TNA7-F1
#
_entry.id   AF-A0A3L6TNA7-F1
#
_cell.length_a   1.000
_cell.length_b   1.000
_cell.length_c   1.000
_cell.angle_alpha   90.00
_cell.angle_beta   90.00
_cell.angle_gamma   90.00
#
_symmetry.space_group_name_H-M   'P 1'
#
loop_
_entity.id
_entity.type
_entity.pdbx_description
1 polymer ?
#
loop_
_entity_poly.entity_id
_entity_poly.type
_entity_poly.pdbx_seq_one_letter_code
_entity_poly.pdbx_strand_id
1 'polypeptide(L)'
;MDPAKGVMVMRVILWRLNQLANEPGPMWESIYCSRKVAYGCWKLSQKVVEGLMLFRSRADHQDLTSSMTIRLSAEAIRSSRSALEAEGFVKIASEGLLVLVVNFGVYDPRHLGYYLVYDSTDTSLYMTSRLPSRLKCSYTSAPVPRRIDGGGSEPQLVLMVHSYRSYGLDDEDDFLCLCTPAASPSITDRPWDIKLLCFPHLSSSFRSDVTFSFEGKVFWADLSQGLAYCDLRAVGNSAVVEFDFIKLPYGYEILVDDLPEDELMELPEMNRTIGCIGGCIKFICIDRSQEHSGNTMLRFWTLDLGCKKWKAE
;
A
#
# COMPACT_ATOMS: atom_id res chain seq x y z
N MET A 1 25.51 0.73 -16.78
CA MET A 1 24.72 -0.48 -16.49
C MET A 1 23.95 -0.19 -15.23
N ASP A 2 22.66 0.08 -15.38
CA ASP A 2 21.76 0.43 -14.27
C ASP A 2 21.23 -0.89 -13.68
N PRO A 3 21.40 -1.16 -12.37
CA PRO A 3 20.94 -2.42 -11.81
C PRO A 3 19.42 -2.45 -11.83
N ALA A 4 18.86 -3.50 -12.44
CA ALA A 4 17.44 -3.77 -12.50
C ALA A 4 16.80 -3.60 -11.11
N LYS A 5 15.89 -2.64 -10.99
CA LYS A 5 15.02 -2.47 -9.81
C LYS A 5 14.06 -3.66 -9.77
N GLY A 6 14.50 -4.76 -9.17
CA GLY A 6 13.69 -5.94 -8.96
C GLY A 6 12.54 -5.62 -8.00
N VAL A 7 11.32 -5.96 -8.42
CA VAL A 7 10.15 -5.96 -7.53
C VAL A 7 10.32 -7.13 -6.57
N MET A 8 10.49 -6.80 -5.28
CA MET A 8 10.70 -7.76 -4.22
C MET A 8 9.34 -8.28 -3.74
N VAL A 9 8.98 -9.51 -4.10
CA VAL A 9 7.81 -10.19 -3.53
C VAL A 9 8.19 -10.69 -2.14
N MET A 10 7.89 -9.90 -1.11
CA MET A 10 8.19 -10.25 0.28
C MET A 10 7.05 -11.09 0.87
N ARG A 11 7.27 -12.39 1.04
CA ARG A 11 6.37 -13.24 1.81
C ARG A 11 6.68 -13.05 3.30
N VAL A 12 5.88 -12.25 3.99
CA VAL A 12 6.03 -12.04 5.42
C VAL A 12 5.39 -13.21 6.17
N ILE A 13 6.23 -14.11 6.68
CA ILE A 13 5.79 -15.05 7.71
C ILE A 13 6.00 -14.34 9.04
N LEU A 14 4.93 -13.77 9.61
CA LEU A 14 5.02 -13.28 10.98
C LEU A 14 5.01 -14.46 11.94
N TRP A 15 6.04 -14.54 12.76
CA TRP A 15 6.08 -15.47 13.88
C TRP A 15 5.15 -14.94 14.97
N ARG A 16 4.30 -15.83 15.51
CA ARG A 16 3.59 -15.58 16.79
C ARG A 16 4.59 -15.04 17.81
N LEU A 17 4.26 -13.92 18.45
CA LEU A 17 5.11 -13.27 19.46
C LEU A 17 5.41 -14.11 20.71
N ASN A 18 4.91 -15.33 20.81
CA ASN A 18 5.22 -16.25 21.90
C ASN A 18 6.70 -16.71 21.94
N GLN A 19 7.54 -16.38 20.94
CA GLN A 19 8.99 -16.64 20.96
C GLN A 19 9.86 -15.37 21.08
N LEU A 20 9.32 -14.30 21.68
CA LEU A 20 9.95 -12.99 21.89
C LEU A 20 11.31 -12.96 22.63
N ALA A 21 11.80 -14.07 23.19
CA ALA A 21 12.98 -14.08 24.06
C ALA A 21 14.30 -14.44 23.36
N ASN A 22 14.30 -15.19 22.26
CA ASN A 22 15.56 -15.62 21.62
C ASN A 22 16.00 -14.59 20.59
N GLU A 23 17.26 -14.15 20.61
CA GLU A 23 17.81 -13.31 19.53
C GLU A 23 17.56 -13.96 18.17
N PRO A 24 17.22 -13.18 17.13
CA PRO A 24 17.05 -13.79 15.82
C PRO A 24 18.41 -14.35 15.39
N GLY A 25 18.43 -15.54 14.80
CA GLY A 25 19.67 -16.22 14.42
C GLY A 25 20.58 -15.37 13.53
N PRO A 26 21.84 -15.77 13.30
CA PRO A 26 22.86 -14.95 12.64
C PRO A 26 22.52 -14.48 11.22
N MET A 27 21.48 -15.04 10.60
CA MET A 27 20.99 -14.68 9.26
C MET A 27 20.09 -13.42 9.25
N TRP A 28 19.72 -12.89 10.42
CA TRP A 28 18.86 -11.71 10.52
C TRP A 28 19.64 -10.42 10.76
N GLU A 29 19.38 -9.43 9.94
CA GLU A 29 19.95 -8.08 10.05
C GLU A 29 18.91 -7.12 10.64
N SER A 30 19.31 -6.32 11.63
CA SER A 30 18.44 -5.27 12.17
C SER A 30 18.32 -4.11 11.19
N ILE A 31 17.10 -3.62 11.01
CA ILE A 31 16.85 -2.38 10.26
C ILE A 31 16.98 -1.24 11.26
N TYR A 32 18.03 -0.44 11.07
CA TYR A 32 18.28 0.74 11.89
C TYR A 32 17.18 1.79 11.69
N CYS A 33 16.69 2.32 12.82
CA CYS A 33 15.74 3.42 12.86
C CYS A 33 16.33 4.55 13.72
N SER A 34 16.70 5.67 13.12
CA SER A 34 17.26 6.84 13.82
C SER A 34 16.20 7.56 14.66
N ARG A 35 14.96 7.56 14.17
CA ARG A 35 13.81 8.26 14.76
C ARG A 35 12.60 7.34 14.76
N LYS A 36 11.84 7.35 15.87
CA LYS A 36 10.61 6.57 16.00
C LYS A 36 9.52 7.43 16.63
N VAL A 37 8.39 7.60 15.94
CA VAL A 37 7.32 8.49 16.41
C VAL A 37 5.94 7.89 16.16
N ALA A 38 5.06 8.00 17.15
CA ALA A 38 3.66 7.63 17.05
C ALA A 38 2.76 8.88 16.99
N TYR A 39 1.78 8.85 16.09
CA TYR A 39 0.88 9.97 15.82
C TYR A 39 -0.58 9.53 15.81
N GLY A 40 -1.48 10.36 16.35
CA GLY A 40 -2.92 10.05 16.36
C GLY A 40 -3.24 8.72 17.06
N CYS A 41 -2.42 8.34 18.03
CA CYS A 41 -2.51 7.06 18.74
C CYS A 41 -2.68 7.29 20.25
N TRP A 42 -3.12 6.26 20.98
CA TRP A 42 -3.28 6.29 22.43
C TRP A 42 -1.96 6.57 23.17
N LYS A 43 -2.07 7.02 24.44
CA LYS A 43 -0.95 7.50 25.28
C LYS A 43 0.27 6.58 25.40
N LEU A 44 0.14 5.28 25.13
CA LEU A 44 1.26 4.33 25.22
C LEU A 44 1.85 3.94 23.85
N SER A 45 1.30 4.42 22.73
CA SER A 45 1.83 4.10 21.41
C SER A 45 3.25 4.58 21.18
N GLN A 46 3.65 5.71 21.79
CA GLN A 46 5.03 6.18 21.69
C GLN A 46 6.00 5.17 22.33
N LYS A 47 5.67 4.62 23.50
CA LYS A 47 6.48 3.58 24.14
C LYS A 47 6.53 2.29 23.33
N VAL A 48 5.42 1.94 22.67
CA VAL A 48 5.35 0.78 21.77
C VAL A 48 6.28 0.99 20.58
N VAL A 49 6.18 2.11 19.85
CA VAL A 49 7.01 2.37 18.67
C VAL A 49 8.49 2.48 19.02
N GLU A 50 8.84 3.08 20.16
CA GLU A 50 10.22 3.16 20.65
C GLU A 50 10.84 1.77 20.85
N GLY A 51 10.06 0.84 21.41
CA GLY A 51 10.46 -0.54 21.63
C GLY A 51 10.35 -1.46 20.40
N LEU A 52 9.81 -0.99 19.27
CA LEU A 52 9.74 -1.80 18.05
C LEU A 52 11.13 -1.98 17.43
N MET A 53 11.46 -3.20 17.05
CA MET A 53 12.67 -3.54 16.31
C MET A 53 12.28 -4.29 15.05
N LEU A 54 12.80 -3.85 13.91
CA LEU A 54 12.54 -4.44 12.62
C LEU A 54 13.78 -5.24 12.20
N PHE A 55 13.58 -6.45 11.70
CA PHE A 55 14.66 -7.31 11.22
C PHE A 55 14.32 -7.84 9.84
N ARG A 56 15.32 -7.98 8.99
CA ARG A 56 15.21 -8.62 7.68
C ARG A 56 16.15 -9.82 7.60
N SER A 57 15.70 -10.87 6.95
CA SER A 57 16.55 -11.95 6.45
C SER A 57 16.58 -11.83 4.95
N ARG A 58 17.77 -11.81 4.37
CA ARG A 58 17.94 -11.79 2.92
C ARG A 58 17.94 -13.22 2.39
N ALA A 59 17.27 -13.38 1.27
CA ALA A 59 17.41 -14.54 0.40
C ALA A 59 18.90 -14.84 0.17
N ASP A 60 19.32 -16.07 0.42
CA ASP A 60 20.62 -16.60 -0.03
C ASP A 60 20.44 -17.31 -1.38
N HIS A 61 21.52 -17.70 -2.05
CA HIS A 61 21.50 -18.33 -3.37
C HIS A 61 20.60 -19.58 -3.47
N GLN A 62 20.22 -20.20 -2.35
CA GLN A 62 19.31 -21.36 -2.30
C GLN A 62 17.86 -21.02 -1.92
N ASP A 63 17.62 -19.89 -1.25
CA ASP A 63 16.29 -19.46 -0.84
C ASP A 63 15.97 -18.14 -1.51
N LEU A 64 15.05 -18.15 -2.47
CA LEU A 64 14.63 -16.94 -3.19
C LEU A 64 13.73 -16.03 -2.34
N THR A 65 13.42 -16.41 -1.10
CA THR A 65 12.54 -15.65 -0.22
C THR A 65 13.31 -14.81 0.77
N SER A 66 13.04 -13.51 0.76
CA SER A 66 13.46 -12.62 1.84
C SER A 66 12.34 -12.51 2.86
N SER A 67 12.69 -12.47 4.14
CA SER A 67 11.75 -12.48 5.25
C SER A 67 11.92 -11.26 6.13
N MET A 68 10.84 -10.86 6.81
CA MET A 68 10.86 -9.78 7.81
C MET A 68 10.29 -10.27 9.13
N THR A 69 10.83 -9.80 10.24
CA THR A 69 10.21 -9.97 11.54
C THR A 69 10.21 -8.67 12.32
N ILE A 70 9.18 -8.51 13.16
CA ILE A 70 8.97 -7.35 14.03
C ILE A 70 9.02 -7.84 15.46
N ARG A 71 9.78 -7.16 16.31
CA ARG A 71 9.89 -7.47 17.74
C ARG A 71 9.57 -6.26 18.58
N LEU A 72 9.14 -6.53 19.80
CA LEU A 72 8.96 -5.53 20.84
C LEU A 72 10.01 -5.74 21.94
N SER A 73 10.52 -4.66 22.50
CA SER A 73 11.37 -4.71 23.69
C SER A 73 10.59 -5.19 24.91
N ALA A 74 11.30 -5.78 25.88
CA ALA A 74 10.69 -6.20 27.15
C ALA A 74 10.03 -5.05 27.94
N GLU A 75 10.50 -3.82 27.74
CA GLU A 75 9.90 -2.63 28.32
C GLU A 75 8.59 -2.26 27.62
N ALA A 76 8.56 -2.28 26.29
CA ALA A 76 7.35 -2.01 25.51
C ALA A 76 6.24 -3.05 25.81
N ILE A 77 6.61 -4.33 25.93
CA ILE A 77 5.69 -5.41 26.33
C ILE A 77 5.11 -5.14 27.73
N ARG A 78 5.96 -4.81 28.71
CA ARG A 78 5.49 -4.47 30.07
C ARG A 78 4.58 -3.25 30.10
N SER A 79 4.83 -2.28 29.22
CA SER A 79 4.01 -1.08 29.09
C SER A 79 2.66 -1.31 28.39
N SER A 80 2.52 -2.43 27.66
CA SER A 80 1.34 -2.75 26.85
C SER A 80 0.72 -4.08 27.29
N ARG A 81 -0.25 -4.01 28.20
CA ARG A 81 -1.00 -5.19 28.69
C ARG A 81 -1.75 -5.96 27.59
N SER A 82 -2.00 -5.33 26.43
CA SER A 82 -2.71 -5.89 25.29
C SER A 82 -1.80 -6.41 24.16
N ALA A 83 -0.52 -6.04 24.10
CA ALA A 83 0.39 -6.42 23.00
C ALA A 83 1.06 -7.79 23.21
N LEU A 84 0.43 -8.70 23.94
CA LEU A 84 0.93 -10.07 24.16
C LEU A 84 0.99 -10.86 22.84
N GLU A 85 0.16 -10.51 21.86
CA GLU A 85 0.23 -10.98 20.48
C GLU A 85 0.12 -9.79 19.53
N ALA A 86 0.82 -9.87 18.40
CA ALA A 86 0.80 -8.89 17.35
C ALA A 86 0.99 -9.58 16.00
N GLU A 87 0.23 -9.13 15.03
CA GLU A 87 0.25 -9.65 13.68
C GLU A 87 0.57 -8.51 12.72
N GLY A 88 1.45 -8.73 11.75
CA GLY A 88 1.91 -7.72 10.83
C GLY A 88 1.77 -8.18 9.39
N PHE A 89 1.51 -7.24 8.48
CA PHE A 89 1.43 -7.51 7.06
C PHE A 89 2.18 -6.42 6.31
N VAL A 90 3.14 -6.79 5.46
CA VAL A 90 3.68 -5.84 4.48
C VAL A 90 2.56 -5.52 3.50
N LYS A 91 2.25 -4.24 3.37
CA LYS A 91 1.38 -3.75 2.30
C LYS A 91 2.21 -3.27 1.13
N ILE A 92 3.36 -2.62 1.40
CA ILE A 92 4.16 -1.95 0.38
C ILE A 92 5.62 -1.98 0.77
N ALA A 93 6.48 -2.29 -0.21
CA ALA A 93 7.92 -2.15 -0.11
C ALA A 93 8.42 -1.59 -1.44
N SER A 94 8.48 -0.26 -1.56
CA SER A 94 8.84 0.41 -2.81
C SER A 94 9.48 1.77 -2.55
N GLU A 95 10.44 2.17 -3.39
CA GLU A 95 11.08 3.49 -3.39
C GLU A 95 11.63 3.95 -2.02
N GLY A 96 12.17 2.99 -1.28
CA GLY A 96 12.72 3.24 0.05
C GLY A 96 11.67 3.47 1.14
N LEU A 97 10.39 3.27 0.83
CA LEU A 97 9.28 3.25 1.79
C LEU A 97 8.82 1.81 2.03
N LEU A 98 8.60 1.49 3.30
CA LEU A 98 8.04 0.23 3.74
C LEU A 98 6.80 0.53 4.58
N VAL A 99 5.64 0.04 4.15
CA VAL A 99 4.37 0.20 4.87
C VAL A 99 3.89 -1.15 5.37
N LEU A 100 3.71 -1.23 6.68
CA LEU A 100 3.24 -2.43 7.39
C LEU A 100 1.90 -2.11 8.05
N VAL A 101 0.98 -3.06 8.08
CA VAL A 101 -0.19 -3.03 8.96
C VAL A 101 0.11 -3.94 10.13
N VAL A 102 0.11 -3.43 11.35
CA VAL A 102 0.35 -4.22 12.57
C VAL A 102 -0.85 -4.15 13.49
N ASN A 103 -1.41 -5.30 13.86
CA ASN A 103 -2.46 -5.48 14.86
C ASN A 103 -1.81 -5.86 16.18
N PHE A 104 -2.25 -5.29 17.31
CA PHE A 104 -1.87 -5.75 18.65
C PHE A 104 -3.12 -6.28 19.39
N GLY A 105 -3.07 -7.49 19.95
CA GLY A 105 -4.15 -8.05 20.77
C GLY A 105 -4.51 -9.51 20.54
N VAL A 106 -5.05 -10.15 21.59
CA VAL A 106 -5.61 -11.51 21.63
C VAL A 106 -7.12 -11.35 21.90
N TYR A 107 -7.97 -11.46 20.87
CA TYR A 107 -9.45 -11.53 20.97
C TYR A 107 -10.29 -10.27 21.37
N ASP A 108 -9.89 -9.02 21.09
CA ASP A 108 -10.89 -7.90 21.09
C ASP A 108 -11.26 -7.52 19.63
N PRO A 109 -12.53 -7.56 19.22
CA PRO A 109 -12.99 -7.13 17.90
C PRO A 109 -12.72 -5.64 17.60
N ARG A 110 -12.31 -4.83 18.59
CA ARG A 110 -11.80 -3.47 18.40
C ARG A 110 -10.29 -3.45 18.09
N HIS A 111 -9.84 -4.35 17.22
CA HIS A 111 -8.45 -4.50 16.80
C HIS A 111 -7.71 -3.16 16.65
N LEU A 112 -6.86 -2.84 17.62
CA LEU A 112 -5.92 -1.73 17.58
C LEU A 112 -4.85 -2.07 16.53
N GLY A 113 -5.17 -1.82 15.28
CA GLY A 113 -4.20 -1.92 14.21
C GLY A 113 -3.70 -0.56 13.79
N TYR A 114 -2.46 -0.57 13.34
CA TYR A 114 -1.67 0.60 13.05
C TYR A 114 -1.01 0.43 11.70
N TYR A 115 -0.82 1.54 10.99
CA TYR A 115 0.16 1.59 9.92
C TYR A 115 1.52 1.93 10.53
N LEU A 116 2.52 1.11 10.24
CA LEU A 116 3.92 1.46 10.44
C LEU A 116 4.50 1.85 9.08
N VAL A 117 5.12 3.03 9.02
CA VAL A 117 5.78 3.54 7.81
C VAL A 117 7.24 3.75 8.13
N TYR A 118 8.09 2.94 7.51
CA TYR A 118 9.52 3.14 7.55
C TYR A 118 9.97 3.88 6.29
N ASP A 119 10.66 5.00 6.45
CA ASP A 119 11.35 5.72 5.38
C ASP A 119 12.86 5.51 5.51
N SER A 120 13.46 4.86 4.51
CA SER A 120 14.90 4.60 4.47
C SER A 120 15.74 5.84 4.20
N THR A 121 15.14 6.95 3.74
CA THR A 121 15.86 8.19 3.40
C THR A 121 16.42 8.86 4.64
N ASP A 122 15.61 8.97 5.70
CA ASP A 122 15.97 9.52 7.00
C ASP A 122 16.08 8.43 8.08
N THR A 123 15.82 7.17 7.73
CA THR A 123 15.74 6.01 8.62
C THR A 123 14.72 6.20 9.74
N SER A 124 13.61 6.86 9.45
CA SER A 124 12.53 7.09 10.42
C SER A 124 11.46 6.00 10.38
N LEU A 125 10.92 5.67 11.55
CA LEU A 125 9.75 4.80 11.71
C LEU A 125 8.58 5.58 12.29
N TYR A 126 7.49 5.65 11.54
CA TYR A 126 6.27 6.34 11.92
C TYR A 126 5.17 5.33 12.24
N MET A 127 4.42 5.54 13.30
CA MET A 127 3.26 4.74 13.68
C MET A 127 2.01 5.63 13.69
N THR A 128 0.96 5.23 12.97
CA THR A 128 -0.33 5.94 12.96
C THR A 128 -1.48 4.95 13.09
N SER A 129 -2.59 5.39 13.70
CA SER A 129 -3.79 4.55 13.84
C SER A 129 -4.39 4.23 12.47
N ARG A 130 -4.98 3.04 12.34
CA ARG A 130 -5.77 2.69 11.15
C ARG A 130 -6.97 3.63 10.98
N LEU A 131 -7.61 3.52 9.82
CA LEU A 131 -8.84 4.23 9.49
C LEU A 131 -9.86 4.16 10.63
N PRO A 132 -10.62 5.25 10.87
CA PRO A 132 -11.77 5.25 11.77
C PRO A 132 -12.69 4.06 11.51
N SER A 133 -13.27 3.48 12.57
CA SER A 133 -14.06 2.23 12.50
C SER A 133 -15.29 2.27 11.58
N ARG A 134 -15.74 3.47 11.18
CA ARG A 134 -16.86 3.67 10.25
C ARG A 134 -16.44 3.67 8.79
N LEU A 135 -15.14 3.71 8.49
CA LEU A 135 -14.60 3.71 7.14
C LEU A 135 -14.00 2.35 6.82
N LYS A 136 -14.21 1.90 5.59
CA LYS A 136 -13.59 0.68 5.04
C LYS A 136 -12.88 1.04 3.75
N CYS A 137 -11.74 0.40 3.49
CA CYS A 137 -11.01 0.66 2.25
C CYS A 137 -11.84 0.23 1.03
N SER A 138 -11.97 1.13 0.05
CA SER A 138 -12.56 0.84 -1.27
C SER A 138 -11.49 0.21 -2.15
N TYR A 139 -11.84 -0.87 -2.85
CA TYR A 139 -11.05 -1.58 -3.87
C TYR A 139 -9.73 -2.25 -3.40
N THR A 140 -8.96 -1.66 -2.49
CA THR A 140 -7.73 -2.22 -1.93
C THR A 140 -7.43 -1.73 -0.52
N SER A 141 -6.86 -2.60 0.31
CA SER A 141 -6.39 -2.25 1.66
C SER A 141 -4.96 -1.71 1.70
N ALA A 142 -4.26 -1.68 0.56
CA ALA A 142 -2.93 -1.13 0.43
C ALA A 142 -3.00 0.39 0.25
N PRO A 143 -2.39 1.20 1.13
CA PRO A 143 -2.34 2.64 0.93
C PRO A 143 -1.48 3.00 -0.29
N VAL A 144 -1.52 4.26 -0.72
CA VAL A 144 -0.55 4.82 -1.67
C VAL A 144 0.41 5.72 -0.88
N PRO A 145 1.67 5.32 -0.69
CA PRO A 145 2.64 6.12 0.01
C PRO A 145 3.22 7.13 -0.98
N ARG A 146 3.44 8.33 -0.51
CA ARG A 146 4.14 9.38 -1.26
C ARG A 146 4.95 10.25 -0.31
N ARG A 147 5.91 10.97 -0.88
CA ARG A 147 6.56 12.09 -0.20
C ARG A 147 5.84 13.40 -0.57
N ILE A 148 5.81 14.35 0.36
CA ILE A 148 5.22 15.67 0.10
C ILE A 148 6.26 16.50 -0.66
N ASP A 149 5.87 17.02 -1.82
CA ASP A 149 6.76 17.86 -2.62
C ASP A 149 6.98 19.22 -1.91
N GLY A 150 8.24 19.66 -1.79
CA GLY A 150 8.55 21.04 -1.43
C GLY A 150 8.65 21.38 0.07
N GLY A 151 8.85 20.42 0.99
CA GLY A 151 9.34 20.78 2.33
C GLY A 151 9.11 19.83 3.49
N GLY A 152 8.34 18.74 3.33
CA GLY A 152 8.21 17.71 4.37
C GLY A 152 8.92 16.44 3.94
N SER A 153 9.90 15.97 4.72
CA SER A 153 10.51 14.64 4.53
C SER A 153 9.57 13.48 4.92
N GLU A 154 8.33 13.81 5.28
CA GLU A 154 7.43 12.90 5.97
C GLU A 154 6.53 12.20 4.94
N PRO A 155 6.42 10.86 5.01
CA PRO A 155 5.59 10.11 4.10
C PRO A 155 4.11 10.39 4.39
N GLN A 156 3.32 10.59 3.35
CA GLN A 156 1.87 10.65 3.41
C GLN A 156 1.28 9.34 2.89
N LEU A 157 0.30 8.80 3.60
CA LEU A 157 -0.49 7.65 3.18
C LEU A 157 -1.82 8.12 2.61
N VAL A 158 -2.21 7.55 1.48
CA VAL A 158 -3.47 7.86 0.80
C VAL A 158 -4.28 6.60 0.62
N LEU A 159 -5.56 6.62 1.00
CA LEU A 159 -6.48 5.49 0.88
C LEU A 159 -7.79 5.95 0.25
N MET A 160 -8.34 5.14 -0.66
CA MET A 160 -9.75 5.24 -1.02
C MET A 160 -10.57 4.43 -0.01
N VAL A 161 -11.66 5.00 0.47
CA VAL A 161 -12.51 4.39 1.49
C VAL A 161 -13.96 4.72 1.23
N HIS A 162 -14.88 3.91 1.71
CA HIS A 162 -16.31 4.20 1.71
C HIS A 162 -16.83 4.18 3.15
N SER A 163 -17.94 4.89 3.39
CA SER A 163 -18.57 4.96 4.70
C SER A 163 -19.53 3.81 4.93
N TYR A 164 -19.28 2.98 5.94
CA TYR A 164 -20.24 1.99 6.39
C TYR A 164 -21.41 2.67 7.11
N ARG A 165 -22.56 2.88 6.43
CA ARG A 165 -23.80 3.27 7.12
C ARG A 165 -24.55 2.02 7.58
N SER A 166 -24.73 1.90 8.90
CA SER A 166 -25.81 1.05 9.40
C SER A 166 -27.14 1.75 9.08
N TYR A 167 -27.99 1.10 8.29
CA TYR A 167 -29.39 1.45 8.00
C TYR A 167 -29.64 2.49 6.87
N GLY A 168 -29.79 1.99 5.64
CA GLY A 168 -30.99 2.26 4.82
C GLY A 168 -31.04 3.47 3.87
N LEU A 169 -29.93 4.03 3.41
CA LEU A 169 -29.93 5.00 2.29
C LEU A 169 -28.88 4.59 1.26
N ASP A 170 -29.29 4.55 -0.01
CA ASP A 170 -28.64 3.89 -1.16
C ASP A 170 -27.40 4.61 -1.74
N ASP A 171 -26.92 5.70 -1.13
CA ASP A 171 -25.72 6.40 -1.59
C ASP A 171 -24.51 6.05 -0.69
N GLU A 172 -23.74 5.04 -1.11
CA GLU A 172 -22.40 4.78 -0.58
C GLU A 172 -21.44 5.84 -1.15
N ASP A 173 -21.23 6.92 -0.39
CA ASP A 173 -20.22 7.91 -0.74
C ASP A 173 -18.80 7.30 -0.60
N ASP A 174 -18.01 7.41 -1.67
CA ASP A 174 -16.57 7.18 -1.62
C ASP A 174 -15.84 8.43 -1.11
N PHE A 175 -14.73 8.20 -0.41
CA PHE A 175 -13.89 9.21 0.19
C PHE A 175 -12.41 8.93 -0.08
N LEU A 176 -11.63 10.00 -0.12
CA LEU A 176 -10.18 9.97 -0.09
C LEU A 176 -9.69 10.33 1.32
N CYS A 177 -8.96 9.41 1.94
CA CYS A 177 -8.33 9.58 3.24
C CYS A 177 -6.84 9.87 3.09
N LEU A 178 -6.38 10.98 3.65
CA LEU A 178 -5.00 11.42 3.66
C LEU A 178 -4.46 11.39 5.10
N CYS A 179 -3.42 10.62 5.36
CA CYS A 179 -2.71 10.67 6.62
C CYS A 179 -1.28 11.15 6.39
N THR A 180 -0.96 12.32 6.92
CA THR A 180 0.43 12.77 7.09
C THR A 180 0.76 12.57 8.55
N PRO A 181 1.42 11.46 8.95
CA PRO A 181 1.62 11.12 10.34
C PRO A 181 2.16 12.31 11.14
N ALA A 182 3.07 13.09 10.57
CA ALA A 182 3.85 14.06 11.31
C ALA A 182 3.45 15.55 11.18
N ALA A 183 2.38 15.86 10.41
CA ALA A 183 1.90 17.24 10.23
C ALA A 183 0.99 17.78 11.36
N SER A 184 0.56 16.97 12.35
CA SER A 184 -0.37 17.43 13.40
C SER A 184 0.03 16.97 14.80
N PRO A 185 0.93 17.70 15.48
CA PRO A 185 1.23 17.46 16.90
C PRO A 185 0.10 17.93 17.84
N SER A 186 -0.88 18.71 17.37
CA SER A 186 -1.89 19.36 18.22
C SER A 186 -3.28 18.70 18.21
N ILE A 187 -3.58 17.80 17.26
CA ILE A 187 -4.87 17.10 17.20
C ILE A 187 -4.60 15.59 17.28
N THR A 188 -4.50 15.09 18.51
CA THR A 188 -4.25 13.67 18.80
C THR A 188 -5.37 12.72 18.35
N ASP A 189 -6.50 13.25 17.88
CA ASP A 189 -7.72 12.46 17.67
C ASP A 189 -8.11 12.26 16.19
N ARG A 190 -7.44 12.94 15.23
CA ARG A 190 -7.80 12.83 13.80
C ARG A 190 -6.56 12.87 12.88
N PRO A 191 -5.82 11.76 12.76
CA PRO A 191 -4.65 11.69 11.88
C PRO A 191 -5.02 11.61 10.39
N TRP A 192 -6.32 11.47 10.07
CA TRP A 192 -6.84 11.35 8.72
C TRP A 192 -7.63 12.61 8.34
N ASP A 193 -7.21 13.27 7.27
CA ASP A 193 -8.03 14.23 6.53
C ASP A 193 -8.88 13.46 5.52
N ILE A 194 -10.19 13.75 5.49
CA ILE A 194 -11.18 12.98 4.73
C ILE A 194 -11.83 13.93 3.73
N LYS A 195 -11.77 13.58 2.46
CA LYS A 195 -12.36 14.36 1.36
C LYS A 195 -13.35 13.49 0.60
N LEU A 196 -14.44 14.08 0.14
CA LEU A 196 -15.40 13.40 -0.73
C LEU A 196 -14.72 13.08 -2.07
N LEU A 197 -14.96 11.88 -2.58
CA LEU A 197 -14.35 11.41 -3.82
C LEU A 197 -15.41 11.39 -4.93
N CYS A 198 -15.07 11.98 -6.07
CA CYS A 198 -15.86 11.85 -7.29
C CYS A 198 -15.16 10.87 -8.23
N PHE A 199 -15.55 9.60 -8.15
CA PHE A 199 -14.98 8.55 -8.98
C PHE A 199 -15.56 8.61 -10.41
N PRO A 200 -14.75 8.35 -11.46
CA PRO A 200 -15.24 8.28 -12.82
C PRO A 200 -16.30 7.19 -12.98
N HIS A 201 -17.30 7.44 -13.83
CA HIS A 201 -18.28 6.42 -14.18
C HIS A 201 -17.63 5.37 -15.09
N LEU A 202 -17.49 4.14 -14.60
CA LEU A 202 -16.93 3.01 -15.32
C LEU A 202 -18.03 2.05 -15.75
N SER A 203 -17.81 1.34 -16.86
CA SER A 203 -18.76 0.36 -17.41
C SER A 203 -18.84 -0.94 -16.61
N SER A 204 -17.83 -1.22 -15.79
CA SER A 204 -17.67 -2.45 -15.01
C SER A 204 -17.12 -2.14 -13.62
N SER A 205 -17.23 -3.11 -12.70
CA SER A 205 -16.71 -2.94 -11.33
C SER A 205 -15.19 -2.74 -11.33
N PHE A 206 -14.70 -1.71 -10.63
CA PHE A 206 -13.27 -1.41 -10.53
C PHE A 206 -12.59 -2.28 -9.47
N ARG A 207 -11.39 -2.78 -9.75
CA ARG A 207 -10.54 -3.46 -8.76
C ARG A 207 -9.12 -2.91 -8.82
N SER A 208 -8.61 -2.46 -7.68
CA SER A 208 -7.23 -1.95 -7.62
C SER A 208 -6.25 -3.08 -7.32
N ASP A 209 -5.53 -3.51 -8.35
CA ASP A 209 -4.49 -4.55 -8.26
C ASP A 209 -3.13 -3.97 -7.85
N VAL A 210 -2.79 -2.78 -8.37
CA VAL A 210 -1.51 -2.12 -8.09
C VAL A 210 -1.75 -0.66 -7.71
N THR A 211 -0.98 -0.15 -6.75
CA THR A 211 -1.01 1.27 -6.37
C THR A 211 0.39 1.86 -6.36
N PHE A 212 0.51 3.12 -6.77
CA PHE A 212 1.78 3.86 -6.76
C PHE A 212 1.54 5.37 -6.82
N SER A 213 2.57 6.15 -6.51
CA SER A 213 2.56 7.60 -6.69
C SER A 213 3.59 8.02 -7.74
N PHE A 214 3.30 9.11 -8.46
CA PHE A 214 4.20 9.66 -9.47
C PHE A 214 3.88 11.15 -9.69
N GLU A 215 4.91 12.02 -9.68
CA GLU A 215 4.78 13.47 -9.92
C GLU A 215 3.67 14.17 -9.11
N GLY A 216 3.53 13.81 -7.83
CA GLY A 216 2.52 14.39 -6.92
C GLY A 216 1.10 13.85 -7.11
N LYS A 217 0.90 12.94 -8.07
CA LYS A 217 -0.35 12.20 -8.28
C LYS A 217 -0.27 10.83 -7.62
N VAL A 218 -1.44 10.27 -7.33
CA VAL A 218 -1.61 8.92 -6.81
C VAL A 218 -2.47 8.10 -7.76
N PHE A 219 -2.08 6.86 -7.98
CA PHE A 219 -2.64 5.98 -9.00
C PHE A 219 -3.11 4.67 -8.37
N TRP A 220 -4.27 4.21 -8.83
CA TRP A 220 -4.82 2.88 -8.61
C TRP A 220 -5.02 2.23 -9.97
N ALA A 221 -4.32 1.13 -10.19
CA ALA A 221 -4.34 0.38 -11.43
C ALA A 221 -5.26 -0.83 -11.28
N ASP A 222 -6.26 -0.90 -12.15
CA ASP A 222 -6.99 -2.10 -12.48
C ASP A 222 -6.33 -2.70 -13.72
N LEU A 223 -5.70 -3.87 -13.58
CA LEU A 223 -4.95 -4.49 -14.67
C LEU A 223 -5.88 -5.03 -15.78
N SER A 224 -7.19 -5.03 -15.58
CA SER A 224 -8.19 -5.38 -16.59
C SER A 224 -8.77 -4.15 -17.30
N GLN A 225 -8.79 -2.97 -16.67
CA GLN A 225 -9.51 -1.80 -17.21
C GLN A 225 -8.61 -0.59 -17.47
N GLY A 226 -7.70 -0.25 -16.56
CA GLY A 226 -6.90 0.96 -16.67
C GLY A 226 -6.43 1.57 -15.34
N LEU A 227 -6.15 2.86 -15.38
CA LEU A 227 -5.58 3.64 -14.28
C LEU A 227 -6.55 4.72 -13.83
N ALA A 228 -7.03 4.62 -12.59
CA ALA A 228 -7.68 5.71 -11.89
C ALA A 228 -6.61 6.54 -11.16
N TYR A 229 -6.68 7.87 -11.23
CA TYR A 229 -5.72 8.72 -10.53
C TYR A 229 -6.29 10.08 -10.15
N CYS A 230 -5.67 10.73 -9.18
CA CYS A 230 -5.97 12.13 -8.83
C CYS A 230 -4.69 12.91 -8.54
N ASP A 231 -4.74 14.23 -8.74
CA ASP A 231 -3.64 15.15 -8.45
C ASP A 231 -3.81 15.79 -7.07
N LEU A 232 -3.04 15.30 -6.11
CA LEU A 232 -3.08 15.78 -4.74
C LEU A 232 -2.52 17.20 -4.56
N ARG A 233 -1.76 17.73 -5.53
CA ARG A 233 -1.33 19.15 -5.50
C ARG A 233 -2.51 20.07 -5.78
N ALA A 234 -3.45 19.62 -6.61
CA ALA A 234 -4.69 20.33 -6.89
C ALA A 234 -5.73 20.18 -5.77
N VAL A 235 -5.59 19.15 -4.93
CA VAL A 235 -6.56 18.85 -3.85
C VAL A 235 -6.64 19.95 -2.79
N GLY A 236 -5.54 20.66 -2.48
CA GLY A 236 -5.52 21.82 -1.58
C GLY A 236 -6.52 21.75 -0.40
N ASN A 237 -7.30 22.81 -0.22
CA ASN A 237 -8.41 22.89 0.75
C ASN A 237 -9.76 22.42 0.18
N SER A 238 -9.79 21.80 -1.01
CA SER A 238 -11.04 21.31 -1.59
C SER A 238 -11.63 20.20 -0.73
N ALA A 239 -12.95 20.24 -0.53
CA ALA A 239 -13.68 19.16 0.13
C ALA A 239 -13.93 17.96 -0.81
N VAL A 240 -13.77 18.17 -2.12
CA VAL A 240 -14.06 17.18 -3.17
C VAL A 240 -12.81 16.93 -4.01
N VAL A 241 -12.53 15.67 -4.31
CA VAL A 241 -11.41 15.25 -5.18
C VAL A 241 -11.96 14.56 -6.42
N GLU A 242 -11.66 15.14 -7.57
CA GLU A 242 -11.98 14.55 -8.88
C GLU A 242 -10.93 13.52 -9.27
N PHE A 243 -11.39 12.38 -9.77
CA PHE A 243 -10.56 11.34 -10.34
C PHE A 243 -10.65 11.34 -11.87
N ASP A 244 -9.50 11.15 -12.48
CA ASP A 244 -9.38 10.85 -13.89
C ASP A 244 -9.21 9.34 -14.11
N PHE A 245 -9.62 8.86 -15.28
CA PHE A 245 -9.40 7.48 -15.71
C PHE A 245 -8.67 7.42 -17.04
N ILE A 246 -7.66 6.55 -17.12
CA ILE A 246 -6.93 6.24 -18.35
C ILE A 246 -7.12 4.76 -18.65
N LYS A 247 -7.83 4.46 -19.73
CA LYS A 247 -8.03 3.10 -20.23
C LYS A 247 -6.71 2.41 -20.58
N LEU A 248 -6.66 1.09 -20.50
CA LEU A 248 -5.55 0.30 -21.02
C LEU A 248 -5.32 0.53 -22.52
N PRO A 249 -4.16 0.13 -23.07
CA PRO A 249 -3.98 0.11 -24.51
C PRO A 249 -5.09 -0.69 -25.20
N TYR A 250 -5.50 -0.23 -26.38
CA TYR A 250 -6.56 -0.89 -27.16
C TYR A 250 -6.25 -2.38 -27.37
N GLY A 251 -7.24 -3.23 -27.10
CA GLY A 251 -7.12 -4.69 -27.19
C GLY A 251 -6.57 -5.39 -25.94
N TYR A 252 -6.27 -4.66 -24.86
CA TYR A 252 -5.78 -5.24 -23.59
C TYR A 252 -6.76 -5.08 -22.42
N GLU A 253 -7.90 -4.42 -22.64
CA GLU A 253 -9.02 -4.41 -21.70
C GLU A 253 -9.60 -5.82 -21.59
N ILE A 254 -9.87 -6.30 -20.37
CA ILE A 254 -10.61 -7.54 -20.15
C ILE A 254 -12.01 -7.19 -19.66
N LEU A 255 -13.00 -7.56 -20.46
CA LEU A 255 -14.41 -7.43 -20.13
C LEU A 255 -14.83 -8.66 -19.33
N VAL A 256 -14.73 -8.56 -18.00
CA VAL A 256 -15.01 -9.67 -17.09
C VAL A 256 -16.47 -10.13 -17.18
N ASP A 257 -17.39 -9.22 -17.49
CA ASP A 257 -18.83 -9.50 -17.61
C ASP A 257 -19.18 -10.36 -18.85
N ASP A 258 -18.28 -10.45 -19.83
CA ASP A 258 -18.49 -11.20 -21.08
C ASP A 258 -17.86 -12.61 -21.06
N LEU A 259 -17.23 -13.02 -19.96
CA LEU A 259 -16.48 -14.28 -19.88
C LEU A 259 -17.31 -15.41 -19.22
N PRO A 260 -17.25 -16.64 -19.77
CA PRO A 260 -17.98 -17.78 -19.20
C PRO A 260 -17.42 -18.19 -17.83
N GLU A 261 -18.30 -18.52 -16.89
CA GLU A 261 -17.97 -18.86 -15.48
C GLU A 261 -16.96 -20.01 -15.32
N ASP A 262 -16.83 -20.89 -16.32
CA ASP A 262 -15.98 -22.08 -16.29
C ASP A 262 -14.52 -21.84 -16.72
N GLU A 263 -14.19 -20.66 -17.26
CA GLU A 263 -12.80 -20.27 -17.43
C GLU A 263 -12.28 -19.76 -16.09
N LEU A 264 -11.61 -20.64 -15.34
CA LEU A 264 -10.75 -20.27 -14.21
C LEU A 264 -9.67 -19.29 -14.70
N MET A 265 -10.03 -18.01 -14.83
CA MET A 265 -9.16 -16.96 -15.32
C MET A 265 -7.95 -16.88 -14.37
N GLU A 266 -6.76 -17.10 -14.93
CA GLU A 266 -5.53 -16.66 -14.29
C GLU A 266 -5.73 -15.18 -13.91
N LEU A 267 -5.54 -14.85 -12.63
CA LEU A 267 -5.71 -13.47 -12.15
C LEU A 267 -4.89 -12.52 -13.03
N PRO A 268 -5.42 -11.33 -13.37
CA PRO A 268 -4.70 -10.33 -14.17
C PRO A 268 -3.23 -10.14 -13.76
N GLU A 269 -2.98 -10.12 -12.45
CA GLU A 269 -1.66 -9.98 -11.82
C GLU A 269 -0.63 -11.05 -12.22
N MET A 270 -1.07 -12.22 -12.72
CA MET A 270 -0.18 -13.30 -13.13
C MET A 270 0.58 -13.01 -14.43
N ASN A 271 -0.01 -12.20 -15.31
CA ASN A 271 0.53 -11.98 -16.67
C ASN A 271 0.78 -10.52 -16.99
N ARG A 272 0.37 -9.58 -16.14
CA ARG A 272 0.50 -8.16 -16.43
C ARG A 272 0.68 -7.32 -15.18
N THR A 273 1.25 -6.14 -15.35
CA THR A 273 1.47 -5.19 -14.27
C THR A 273 1.56 -3.76 -14.80
N ILE A 274 1.25 -2.78 -13.95
CA ILE A 274 1.49 -1.36 -14.21
C ILE A 274 2.29 -0.80 -13.06
N GLY A 275 3.28 0.04 -13.36
CA GLY A 275 4.01 0.76 -12.33
C GLY A 275 4.81 1.93 -12.87
N CYS A 276 5.35 2.72 -11.96
CA CYS A 276 6.33 3.75 -12.30
C CYS A 276 7.75 3.15 -12.29
N ILE A 277 8.45 3.24 -13.42
CA ILE A 277 9.85 2.83 -13.52
C ILE A 277 10.63 3.83 -14.38
N GLY A 278 11.80 4.25 -13.90
CA GLY A 278 12.66 5.18 -14.64
C GLY A 278 12.02 6.56 -14.88
N GLY A 279 11.06 6.97 -14.04
CA GLY A 279 10.35 8.24 -14.24
C GLY A 279 9.24 8.18 -15.30
N CYS A 280 8.81 6.99 -15.71
CA CYS A 280 7.70 6.80 -16.63
C CYS A 280 6.74 5.76 -16.07
N ILE A 281 5.45 5.90 -16.38
CA ILE A 281 4.45 4.87 -16.05
C ILE A 281 4.44 3.86 -17.20
N LYS A 282 4.66 2.59 -16.89
CA LYS A 282 4.69 1.50 -17.87
C LYS A 282 3.62 0.46 -17.57
N PHE A 283 3.01 -0.05 -18.63
CA PHE A 283 2.20 -1.26 -18.61
C PHE A 283 2.97 -2.38 -19.31
N ILE A 284 2.98 -3.56 -18.69
CA ILE A 284 3.64 -4.74 -19.22
C ILE A 284 2.62 -5.87 -19.25
N CYS A 285 2.55 -6.59 -20.37
CA CYS A 285 1.67 -7.74 -20.53
C CYS A 285 2.44 -8.91 -21.16
N ILE A 286 2.25 -10.09 -20.60
CA ILE A 286 2.69 -11.37 -21.14
C ILE A 286 1.54 -11.91 -21.98
N ASP A 287 1.71 -11.81 -23.30
CA ASP A 287 0.80 -12.36 -24.28
C ASP A 287 1.12 -13.84 -24.48
N ARG A 288 0.31 -14.71 -23.86
CA ARG A 288 0.36 -16.16 -24.03
C ARG A 288 -0.70 -16.54 -25.06
N SER A 289 -0.41 -16.39 -26.35
CA SER A 289 -1.35 -16.85 -27.38
C SER A 289 -1.63 -18.34 -27.20
N GLN A 290 -2.89 -18.73 -27.01
CA GLN A 290 -3.28 -20.15 -26.90
C GLN A 290 -2.92 -20.95 -28.17
N GLU A 291 -2.80 -20.29 -29.33
CA GLU A 291 -2.61 -20.94 -30.62
C GLU A 291 -1.18 -21.41 -30.90
N HIS A 292 -0.17 -20.94 -30.15
CA HIS A 292 1.23 -21.30 -30.38
C HIS A 292 1.92 -21.61 -29.05
N SER A 293 1.84 -22.88 -28.64
CA SER A 293 2.59 -23.41 -27.50
C SER A 293 4.10 -23.24 -27.72
N GLY A 294 4.66 -22.14 -27.23
CA GLY A 294 6.10 -21.91 -27.22
C GLY A 294 6.54 -20.44 -27.29
N ASN A 295 5.72 -19.53 -27.85
CA ASN A 295 6.11 -18.13 -28.02
C ASN A 295 5.38 -17.21 -27.03
N THR A 296 5.95 -17.10 -25.82
CA THR A 296 5.55 -16.06 -24.87
C THR A 296 6.05 -14.71 -25.36
N MET A 297 5.13 -13.80 -25.73
CA MET A 297 5.49 -12.45 -26.17
C MET A 297 5.31 -11.47 -25.02
N LEU A 298 6.37 -10.73 -24.69
CA LEU A 298 6.32 -9.67 -23.70
C LEU A 298 6.08 -8.34 -24.42
N ARG A 299 5.03 -7.63 -24.03
CA ARG A 299 4.66 -6.35 -24.64
C ARG A 299 4.70 -5.25 -23.61
N PHE A 300 5.14 -4.07 -24.05
CA PHE A 300 5.39 -2.92 -23.20
C PHE A 300 4.74 -1.68 -23.78
N TRP A 301 4.17 -0.87 -22.91
CA TRP A 301 3.68 0.45 -23.24
C TRP A 301 4.16 1.46 -22.21
N THR A 302 4.55 2.62 -22.70
CA THR A 302 4.82 3.79 -21.85
C THR A 302 3.67 4.78 -21.97
N LEU A 303 3.16 5.22 -20.83
CA LEU A 303 2.10 6.22 -20.75
C LEU A 303 2.68 7.62 -20.91
N ASP A 304 2.17 8.34 -21.90
CA ASP A 304 2.29 9.80 -21.98
C ASP A 304 1.15 10.42 -21.16
N LEU A 305 1.46 10.77 -19.91
CA LEU A 305 0.47 11.26 -18.94
C LEU A 305 -0.15 12.60 -19.39
N GLY A 306 0.60 13.44 -20.12
CA GLY A 306 0.13 14.74 -20.58
C GLY A 306 -1.01 14.64 -21.60
N CYS A 307 -0.97 13.62 -22.47
CA CYS A 307 -2.06 13.35 -23.42
C CYS A 307 -2.93 12.14 -23.07
N LYS A 308 -2.67 11.48 -21.94
CA LYS A 308 -3.37 10.28 -21.46
C LYS A 308 -3.39 9.14 -22.48
N LYS A 309 -2.27 8.91 -23.18
CA LYS A 309 -2.15 7.88 -24.23
C LYS A 309 -0.97 6.96 -24.02
N TRP A 310 -1.19 5.68 -24.32
CA TRP A 310 -0.16 4.65 -24.32
C TRP A 310 0.60 4.64 -25.64
N LYS A 311 1.92 4.54 -25.57
CA LYS A 311 2.83 4.35 -26.71
C LYS A 311 3.48 2.97 -26.57
N ALA A 312 3.32 2.12 -27.58
CA ALA A 312 4.00 0.83 -27.62
C ALA A 312 5.51 1.03 -27.79
N GLU A 313 6.31 0.17 -27.14
CA GLU A 313 7.76 0.09 -27.31
C GLU A 313 8.16 -1.02 -28.29
#